data_AF-A0A835BX10-F1
#
_entry.id   AF-A0A835BX10-F1
#
_cell.length_a   1.000
_cell.length_b   1.000
_cell.length_c   1.000
_cell.angle_alpha   90.00
_cell.angle_beta   90.00
_cell.angle_gamma   90.00
#
_symmetry.space_group_name_H-M   'P 1'
#
loop_
_entity.id
_entity.type
_entity.pdbx_description
1 polymer ?
#
loop_
_entity_poly.entity_id
_entity_poly.type
_entity_poly.pdbx_seq_one_letter_code
_entity_poly.pdbx_strand_id
1 'polypeptide(L)' 'MEVFLIDAWCLWKERNDFIFNSKTPSVARWKSAFKAEVTNHLFRIKQEFHGSIKLWLDALLGFFLFAM' A
#
# COMPACT_ATOMS: atom_id res chain seq x y z
N MET A 1 2.99 -14.09 -4.33
CA MET A 1 2.47 -13.56 -5.61
C MET A 1 1.43 -12.46 -5.39
N GLU A 2 0.39 -12.66 -4.56
CA GLU A 2 -0.67 -11.64 -4.36
C GLU A 2 -0.18 -10.26 -3.88
N VAL A 3 0.76 -10.20 -2.94
CA VAL A 3 1.29 -8.92 -2.43
C VAL A 3 1.95 -8.08 -3.53
N PHE A 4 2.76 -8.69 -4.40
CA PHE A 4 3.39 -8.01 -5.53
C PHE A 4 2.38 -7.58 -6.61
N LEU A 5 1.31 -8.36 -6.80
CA LEU A 5 0.24 -7.99 -7.72
C LEU A 5 -0.56 -6.78 -7.21
N ILE A 6 -0.84 -6.74 -5.90
CA ILE A 6 -1.46 -5.58 -5.24
C ILE A 6 -0.57 -4.35 -5.36
N ASP A 7 0.74 -4.51 -5.21
CA ASP A 7 1.70 -3.42 -5.40
C ASP A 7 1.69 -2.88 -6.84
N ALA A 8 1.86 -3.77 -7.83
CA ALA A 8 1.81 -3.39 -9.24
C ALA A 8 0.49 -2.72 -9.62
N TRP A 9 -0.63 -3.17 -9.05
CA TRP A 9 -1.94 -2.54 -9.19
C TRP A 9 -1.96 -1.10 -8.64
N CYS A 10 -1.41 -0.87 -7.46
CA CYS A 10 -1.31 0.46 -6.88
C CYS A 10 -0.39 1.39 -7.68
N LEU A 11 0.74 0.89 -8.20
CA LEU A 11 1.60 1.65 -9.11
C LEU A 11 0.90 2.01 -10.42
N TRP A 12 0.13 1.08 -10.98
CA TRP A 12 -0.66 1.33 -12.17
C TRP A 12 -1.72 2.43 -11.92
N LYS A 13 -2.39 2.42 -10.76
CA LYS A 13 -3.32 3.48 -10.35
C LYS A 13 -2.64 4.85 -10.25
N GLU A 14 -1.47 4.95 -9.61
CA GLU A 14 -0.71 6.21 -9.53
C GLU A 14 -0.35 6.76 -10.91
N ARG A 15 0.12 5.89 -11.82
CA ARG A 15 0.46 6.30 -13.19
C ARG A 15 -0.75 6.79 -13.96
N ASN A 16 -1.89 6.12 -13.81
CA ASN A 16 -3.14 6.54 -14.45
C ASN A 16 -3.63 7.89 -13.89
N ASP A 17 -3.52 8.10 -12.58
CA ASP A 17 -3.85 9.38 -11.96
C ASP A 17 -2.97 10.53 -12.47
N PHE A 18 -1.70 10.25 -12.78
CA PHE A 18 -0.83 11.22 -13.43
C PHE A 18 -1.25 11.54 -14.87
N ILE A 19 -1.53 10.52 -15.69
CA ILE A 19 -1.88 10.69 -17.11
C ILE A 19 -3.26 11.32 -17.29
N PHE A 20 -4.26 10.81 -16.57
CA PHE A 20 -5.67 11.14 -16.82
C PHE A 20 -6.21 12.22 -15.89
N ASN A 21 -5.67 12.33 -14.67
CA ASN A 21 -6.19 13.25 -13.65
C ASN A 21 -5.21 14.37 -13.30
N SER A 22 -4.08 14.48 -14.02
CA SER A 22 -3.02 15.48 -13.79
C SER A 22 -2.52 15.53 -12.34
N LYS A 23 -2.62 14.42 -11.60
CA LYS A 23 -2.12 14.35 -10.22
C LYS A 23 -0.63 14.05 -10.21
N THR A 24 0.15 14.79 -9.43
CA THR A 24 1.56 14.46 -9.21
C THR A 24 1.69 13.06 -8.57
N PRO A 25 2.54 12.17 -9.10
CA PRO A 25 2.83 10.87 -8.48
C PRO A 25 3.37 11.08 -7.06
N SER A 26 2.93 10.25 -6.11
CA SER A 26 3.38 10.37 -4.72
C SER A 26 3.62 9.00 -4.10
N VAL A 27 4.85 8.78 -3.62
CA VAL A 27 5.20 7.57 -2.87
C VAL A 27 4.34 7.44 -1.62
N ALA A 28 4.00 8.54 -0.94
CA ALA A 28 3.13 8.50 0.23
C ALA A 28 1.69 8.08 -0.11
N ARG A 29 1.17 8.55 -1.25
CA ARG A 29 -0.17 8.16 -1.74
C ARG A 29 -0.18 6.69 -2.18
N TRP A 30 0.83 6.25 -2.92
CA TRP A 30 1.02 4.84 -3.28
C TRP A 30 1.06 3.94 -2.04
N LYS A 31 1.89 4.27 -1.04
CA LYS A 31 1.97 3.47 0.20
C LYS A 31 0.63 3.39 0.93
N SER A 32 -0.10 4.50 0.99
CA SER A 32 -1.43 4.55 1.60
C SER A 32 -2.44 3.68 0.85
N ALA A 33 -2.43 3.75 -0.50
CA ALA A 33 -3.28 2.93 -1.35
C ALA A 33 -2.94 1.44 -1.24
N PHE A 34 -1.65 1.10 -1.21
CA PHE A 34 -1.16 -0.26 -1.00
C PHE A 34 -1.62 -0.84 0.34
N LYS A 35 -1.45 -0.09 1.44
CA LYS A 35 -1.95 -0.51 2.76
C LYS A 35 -3.45 -0.78 2.75
N ALA A 36 -4.24 0.13 2.17
CA ALA A 36 -5.68 -0.04 2.08
C ALA A 36 -6.05 -1.30 1.29
N GLU A 37 -5.41 -1.54 0.16
CA GLU A 37 -5.65 -2.70 -0.70
C GLU A 37 -5.27 -4.01 0.00
N VAL A 38 -4.11 -4.09 0.66
CA VAL A 38 -3.71 -5.29 1.43
C VAL A 38 -4.66 -5.52 2.61
N THR A 39 -5.08 -4.46 3.29
CA THR A 39 -6.06 -4.56 4.40
C THR A 39 -7.39 -5.14 3.92
N ASN A 40 -7.86 -4.71 2.75
CA ASN A 40 -9.06 -5.26 2.12
C ASN A 40 -8.90 -6.72 1.72
N HIS A 41 -7.69 -7.24 1.54
CA HIS A 41 -7.46 -8.65 1.23
C HIS A 41 -7.31 -9.54 2.47
N LEU A 42 -7.27 -8.98 3.68
CA LEU A 42 -7.09 -9.77 4.91
C LEU A 42 -8.19 -10.81 5.13
N PHE A 43 -9.42 -10.60 4.62
CA PHE A 43 -10.50 -11.60 4.76
C PHE A 43 -10.18 -12.93 4.05
N ARG A 44 -9.24 -12.94 3.10
CA ARG A 44 -8.76 -14.15 2.40
C ARG A 44 -7.62 -14.85 3.13
N ILE A 45 -7.08 -14.23 4.18
CA ILE A 45 -5.92 -14.70 4.94
C ILE A 45 -6.40 -15.20 6.31
N LYS A 46 -5.76 -16.25 6.84
CA LYS A 46 -6.05 -16.74 8.19
C LYS A 46 -5.87 -15.62 9.23
N GLN A 47 -6.81 -15.54 10.16
CA GLN A 47 -6.88 -14.47 11.17
C GLN A 47 -5.62 -14.38 12.04
N GLU A 48 -4.95 -15.50 12.29
CA GLU A 48 -3.67 -15.57 13.04
C GLU A 48 -2.57 -14.68 12.46
N PHE A 49 -2.58 -14.45 11.13
CA PHE A 49 -1.58 -13.60 10.46
C PHE A 49 -1.97 -12.11 10.39
N HIS A 50 -3.23 -11.76 10.71
CA HIS A 50 -3.71 -10.38 10.52
C HIS A 50 -2.93 -9.38 11.36
N GLY A 51 -2.56 -9.75 12.59
CA GLY A 51 -1.75 -8.91 13.48
C GLY A 51 -0.38 -8.60 12.88
N SER A 52 0.36 -9.64 12.45
CA SER A 52 1.68 -9.49 11.84
C SER A 52 1.64 -8.69 10.54
N ILE A 53 0.62 -8.89 9.70
CA ILE A 53 0.45 -8.14 8.45
C ILE A 53 0.15 -6.67 8.73
N LYS A 54 -0.75 -6.36 9.66
CA LYS A 54 -1.05 -4.96 10.06
C LYS A 54 0.19 -4.24 10.58
N LEU A 55 0.95 -4.90 11.46
CA LEU A 55 2.20 -4.36 11.99
C LEU A 55 3.22 -4.07 10.86
N TRP A 56 3.37 -5.00 9.91
CA TRP A 56 4.23 -4.80 8.75
C TRP A 56 3.78 -3.63 7.86
N LEU A 57 2.47 -3.49 7.63
CA LEU A 57 1.90 -2.36 6.87
C LEU A 57 2.09 -1.02 7.58
N ASP A 58 1.98 -0.98 8.91
CA ASP A 58 2.24 0.23 9.70
C ASP A 58 3.72 0.64 9.62
N ALA A 59 4.64 -0.32 9.70
CA ALA A 59 6.08 -0.06 9.55
C ALA A 59 6.44 0.51 8.16
N LEU A 60 5.76 0.05 7.10
CA LEU A 60 5.94 0.58 5.73
C LEU A 60 5.55 2.06 5.60
N LEU A 61 4.54 2.51 6.35
CA LEU A 61 4.11 3.92 6.40
C LEU A 61 4.95 4.78 7.35
N GLY A 62 5.49 4.20 8.43
CA GLY A 62 6.16 4.93 9.52
C GLY A 62 7.59 5.45 9.22
N PHE A 63 8.18 5.17 8.06
CA PHE A 63 9.59 5.49 7.77
C PHE A 63 9.92 6.98 7.54
N PHE A 64 9.08 7.92 8.00
CA PHE A 64 9.37 9.36 8.00
C PHE A 64 9.61 9.96 9.40
N LEU A 65 9.56 9.15 10.46
CA LEU A 65 9.66 9.65 11.86
C LEU A 65 11.05 9.52 12.50
N PHE A 66 12.07 9.02 11.79
CA PHE A 66 13.45 8.88 12.32
C PHE A 66 14.52 9.63 11.52
N ALA A 67 14.12 10.58 10.68
CA ALA A 67 15.02 11.47 9.95
C ALA A 67 14.74 12.94 10.32
N MET A 68 14.95 13.29 11.59
CA MET A 68 15.21 14.65 12.05
C MET A 68 16.14 14.62 13.25
#